data_AF-K7KGZ6-F1
#
_entry.id   AF-K7KGZ6-F1
#
_cell.length_a   1.000
_cell.length_b   1.000
_cell.length_c   1.000
_cell.angle_alpha   90.00
_cell.angle_beta   90.00
_cell.angle_gamma   90.00
#
_symmetry.space_group_name_H-M   'P 1'
#
loop_
_entity.id
_entity.type
_entity.pdbx_description
1 polymer ?
#
loop_
_entity_poly.entity_id
_entity_poly.type
_entity_poly.pdbx_seq_one_letter_code
_entity_poly.pdbx_strand_id
1 'polypeptide(L)'
;MTLSFAKSTRSCSSAYLTEAKTVKDGKEAVDLCRSGENFDIIFMDKEMPIMDGHEATKHLSAMGVKSIIVGITTRADGKDKEEFLASGSNHCFEKPLDQAKVEQVLQEHENFGI
;
A
#
# COMPACT_ATOMS: atom_id res chain seq x y z
N MET A 1 0.92 -3.18 13.67
CA MET A 1 0.89 -4.17 12.57
C MET A 1 1.93 -3.69 11.58
N THR A 2 2.81 -4.57 11.13
CA THR A 2 3.99 -4.24 10.32
C THR A 2 3.57 -4.08 8.86
N LEU A 3 3.81 -2.93 8.23
CA LEU A 3 3.49 -2.74 6.81
C LEU A 3 4.40 -3.57 5.95
N SER A 4 3.95 -4.05 4.79
CA SER A 4 4.80 -4.77 3.83
C SER A 4 4.70 -4.10 2.46
N PHE A 5 5.85 -3.74 1.91
CA PHE A 5 6.03 -3.11 0.60
C PHE A 5 6.49 -4.17 -0.37
N ALA A 6 5.65 -4.52 -1.34
CA ALA A 6 5.92 -5.59 -2.29
C ALA A 6 6.54 -5.04 -3.58
N LYS A 7 7.70 -5.55 -3.99
CA LYS A 7 8.18 -5.46 -5.37
C LYS A 7 7.89 -6.77 -6.08
N SER A 8 7.16 -6.74 -7.19
CA SER A 8 6.83 -7.96 -7.95
C SER A 8 7.88 -8.20 -9.03
N THR A 9 8.66 -9.28 -8.91
CA THR A 9 9.52 -9.74 -10.00
C THR A 9 8.81 -10.85 -10.78
N ARG A 10 8.52 -10.59 -12.06
CA ARG A 10 7.83 -11.54 -12.95
C ARG A 10 8.67 -12.81 -13.12
N SER A 11 8.19 -13.95 -12.64
CA SER A 11 8.65 -15.26 -13.10
C SER A 11 7.48 -16.25 -13.12
N CYS A 12 7.04 -16.58 -14.34
CA CYS A 12 6.33 -17.79 -14.77
C CYS A 12 5.41 -18.52 -13.76
N SER A 13 4.09 -18.48 -14.03
CA SER A 13 2.98 -19.29 -13.49
C SER A 13 3.17 -19.91 -12.10
N SER A 14 2.56 -19.24 -11.11
CA SER A 14 2.23 -19.72 -9.76
C SER A 14 3.20 -19.41 -8.59
N ALA A 15 4.29 -18.68 -8.80
CA ALA A 15 5.11 -18.18 -7.69
C ALA A 15 5.50 -16.71 -7.89
N TYR A 16 4.85 -15.80 -7.17
CA TYR A 16 5.28 -14.42 -7.08
C TYR A 16 6.55 -14.33 -6.26
N LEU A 17 7.67 -13.94 -6.88
CA LEU A 17 8.87 -13.52 -6.16
C LEU A 17 8.67 -12.07 -5.77
N THR A 18 8.23 -11.88 -4.53
CA THR A 18 7.96 -10.56 -3.98
C THR A 18 9.04 -10.16 -2.98
N GLU A 19 9.82 -9.12 -3.27
CA GLU A 19 10.65 -8.50 -2.22
C GLU A 19 9.73 -7.66 -1.34
N ALA A 20 9.64 -8.03 -0.06
CA ALA A 20 8.84 -7.32 0.93
C ALA A 20 9.75 -6.52 1.87
N LYS A 21 9.59 -5.20 1.93
CA LYS A 21 10.18 -4.37 3.00
C LYS A 21 9.12 -3.98 4.00
N THR A 22 9.47 -3.79 5.26
CA THR A 22 8.49 -3.44 6.27
C THR A 22 8.87 -2.25 7.12
N VAL A 23 7.89 -1.42 7.48
CA VAL A 23 8.06 -0.28 8.39
C VAL A 23 7.08 -0.34 9.55
N LYS A 24 7.34 0.49 10.57
CA LYS A 24 6.58 0.51 11.83
C LYS A 24 5.59 1.67 11.93
N ASP A 25 5.76 2.70 11.12
CA ASP A 25 4.91 3.89 11.10
C ASP A 25 4.86 4.58 9.73
N GLY A 26 3.92 5.51 9.57
CA GLY A 26 3.72 6.25 8.32
C GLY A 26 4.86 7.18 7.96
N LYS A 27 5.62 7.67 8.95
CA LYS A 27 6.75 8.55 8.70
C LYS A 27 7.91 7.77 8.09
N GLU A 28 8.21 6.57 8.61
CA GLU A 28 9.18 5.65 8.00
C GLU A 28 8.80 5.29 6.56
N ALA A 29 7.51 5.05 6.28
CA ALA A 29 7.02 4.80 4.91
C ALA A 29 7.33 5.96 3.95
N VAL A 30 7.04 7.18 4.39
CA VAL A 30 7.30 8.41 3.62
C VAL A 30 8.79 8.64 3.45
N ASP A 31 9.59 8.45 4.51
CA ASP A 31 11.04 8.64 4.48
C ASP A 31 11.73 7.62 3.56
N LEU A 32 11.28 6.36 3.54
CA LEU A 32 11.77 5.36 2.58
C LEU A 32 11.55 5.80 1.13
N CYS A 33 10.32 6.20 0.78
CA CYS A 33 10.04 6.65 -0.59
C CYS A 33 10.81 7.95 -0.91
N ARG A 34 11.00 8.82 0.07
CA ARG A 34 11.77 10.07 -0.07
C ARG A 34 13.25 9.80 -0.31
N SER A 35 13.79 8.71 0.24
CA SER A 35 15.18 8.30 0.01
C SER A 35 15.44 7.78 -1.41
N GLY A 36 14.39 7.63 -2.24
CA GLY A 36 14.47 7.14 -3.61
C GLY A 36 14.15 5.65 -3.75
N GLU A 37 13.74 4.97 -2.67
CA GLU A 37 13.19 3.62 -2.79
C GLU A 37 11.83 3.67 -3.47
N ASN A 38 11.68 2.93 -4.57
CA ASN A 38 10.42 2.79 -5.28
C ASN A 38 9.82 1.41 -5.03
N PHE A 39 8.50 1.33 -4.96
CA PHE A 39 7.74 0.10 -4.79
C PHE A 39 6.65 0.02 -5.86
N ASP A 40 6.27 -1.19 -6.24
CA ASP A 40 5.14 -1.37 -7.17
C ASP A 40 3.82 -1.21 -6.41
N ILE A 41 3.75 -1.82 -5.23
CA ILE A 41 2.56 -1.85 -4.37
C ILE A 41 2.94 -1.50 -2.93
N ILE A 42 2.17 -0.60 -2.33
CA ILE A 42 2.27 -0.18 -0.94
C ILE A 42 0.99 -0.59 -0.22
N PHE A 43 1.08 -1.52 0.73
CA PHE A 43 -0.01 -1.77 1.67
C PHE A 43 0.14 -0.82 2.86
N MET A 44 -0.87 0.01 3.12
CA MET A 44 -0.84 1.11 4.08
C MET A 44 -1.86 0.90 5.21
N ASP A 45 -1.42 0.57 6.42
CA ASP A 45 -2.30 0.50 7.59
C ASP A 45 -2.76 1.92 7.99
N LYS A 46 -4.06 2.12 8.20
CA LYS A 46 -4.60 3.39 8.73
C LYS A 46 -4.03 3.69 10.10
N GLU A 47 -4.08 2.71 10.99
CA GLU A 47 -3.83 2.88 12.42
C GLU A 47 -2.35 2.65 12.69
N MET A 48 -1.55 3.71 12.48
CA MET A 48 -0.11 3.71 12.72
C MET A 48 0.28 4.75 13.77
N PRO A 49 1.33 4.48 14.58
CA PRO A 49 1.89 5.49 15.47
C PRO A 49 2.61 6.58 14.67
N ILE A 50 2.88 7.73 15.31
CA ILE A 50 3.62 8.89 14.77
C ILE A 50 2.92 9.61 13.61
N MET A 51 2.64 8.91 12.52
CA MET A 51 1.92 9.38 11.34
C MET A 51 1.01 8.25 10.88
N ASP A 52 -0.28 8.55 10.73
CA ASP A 52 -1.29 7.58 10.32
C ASP A 52 -1.19 7.25 8.82
N GLY A 53 -1.87 6.19 8.38
CA GLY A 53 -1.81 5.75 6.98
C GLY A 53 -2.42 6.70 5.98
N HIS A 54 -3.39 7.50 6.41
CA HIS A 54 -4.05 8.47 5.55
C HIS A 54 -3.15 9.69 5.31
N GLU A 55 -2.49 10.19 6.36
CA GLU A 55 -1.48 11.25 6.27
C GLU A 55 -0.26 10.78 5.47
N ALA A 56 0.23 9.56 5.72
CA ALA A 56 1.31 8.97 4.94
C ALA A 56 0.94 8.87 3.45
N THR A 57 -0.28 8.42 3.12
CA THR A 57 -0.76 8.35 1.73
C THR A 57 -0.78 9.73 1.07
N LYS A 58 -1.25 10.77 1.78
CA LYS A 58 -1.21 12.15 1.27
C LYS A 58 0.20 12.60 0.94
N HIS A 59 1.17 12.31 1.81
CA HIS A 59 2.56 12.65 1.58
C HIS A 59 3.14 11.90 0.38
N LEU A 60 2.89 10.60 0.26
CA LEU A 60 3.36 9.78 -0.87
C LEU A 60 2.76 10.28 -2.21
N SER A 61 1.46 10.56 -2.22
CA SER A 61 0.75 11.15 -3.37
C SER A 61 1.32 12.51 -3.76
N ALA A 62 1.54 13.40 -2.79
CA ALA A 62 2.15 14.72 -3.02
C ALA A 62 3.61 14.65 -3.51
N MET A 63 4.34 13.60 -3.14
CA MET A 63 5.69 13.31 -3.64
C MET A 63 5.70 12.76 -5.07
N GLY A 64 4.54 12.47 -5.65
CA GLY A 64 4.42 11.89 -6.99
C GLY A 64 4.80 10.41 -7.05
N VAL A 65 4.70 9.69 -5.92
CA VAL A 65 4.89 8.24 -5.87
C VAL A 65 3.84 7.58 -6.76
N LYS A 66 4.28 6.75 -7.71
CA LYS A 66 3.42 6.08 -8.69
C LYS A 66 2.97 4.67 -8.26
N SER A 67 3.39 4.24 -7.08
CA SER A 67 3.02 2.95 -6.51
C SER A 67 1.51 2.85 -6.35
N ILE A 68 0.95 1.65 -6.52
CA ILE A 68 -0.42 1.37 -6.12
C ILE A 68 -0.48 1.40 -4.59
N ILE A 69 -1.25 2.32 -4.02
CA ILE A 69 -1.41 2.41 -2.56
C ILE A 69 -2.74 1.74 -2.17
N VAL A 70 -2.65 0.76 -1.27
CA VAL A 70 -3.75 -0.03 -0.75
C VAL A 70 -3.92 0.27 0.72
N GLY A 71 -4.94 1.06 1.07
CA GLY A 71 -5.32 1.32 2.45
C GLY A 71 -5.84 0.07 3.16
N ILE A 72 -5.47 -0.10 4.43
CA ILE A 72 -5.91 -1.19 5.29
C ILE A 72 -6.45 -0.58 6.58
N THR A 73 -7.75 -0.70 6.81
CA THR A 73 -8.42 -0.08 7.96
C THR A 73 -9.09 -1.12 8.87
N THR A 74 -9.28 -0.78 10.15
CA THR A 74 -10.09 -1.58 11.07
C THR A 74 -11.59 -1.42 10.84
N ARG A 75 -12.00 -0.33 10.19
CA ARG A 75 -13.39 0.00 9.87
C ARG A 75 -13.46 0.40 8.40
N ALA A 76 -14.21 -0.31 7.56
CA ALA A 76 -14.67 0.26 6.29
C ALA A 76 -16.07 0.81 6.43
N ASP A 77 -16.32 1.51 7.56
CA ASP A 77 -17.29 2.58 7.45
C ASP A 77 -16.88 3.49 6.29
N GLY A 78 -17.88 3.99 5.55
CA GLY A 78 -17.63 4.68 4.28
C GLY A 78 -16.65 5.84 4.42
N LYS A 79 -16.57 6.45 5.60
CA LYS A 79 -15.72 7.59 5.89
C LYS A 79 -14.23 7.26 5.78
N ASP A 80 -13.76 6.18 6.40
CA ASP A 80 -12.35 5.79 6.32
C ASP A 80 -11.93 5.45 4.90
N LYS A 81 -12.83 4.77 4.17
CA LYS A 81 -12.63 4.43 2.76
C LYS A 81 -12.57 5.69 1.90
N GLU A 82 -13.48 6.64 2.10
CA GLU A 82 -13.51 7.92 1.41
C GLU A 82 -12.24 8.75 1.68
N GLU A 83 -11.78 8.80 2.94
CA GLU A 83 -10.55 9.49 3.34
C GLU A 83 -9.33 8.90 2.61
N PHE A 84 -9.18 7.57 2.58
CA PHE A 84 -8.08 6.93 1.84
C PHE A 84 -8.15 7.19 0.34
N LEU A 85 -9.32 7.03 -0.27
CA LEU A 85 -9.48 7.28 -1.71
C LEU A 85 -9.19 8.75 -2.05
N ALA A 86 -9.65 9.69 -1.21
CA ALA A 86 -9.39 11.12 -1.39
C ALA A 86 -7.91 11.49 -1.18
N SER A 87 -7.17 10.73 -0.37
CA SER A 87 -5.72 10.93 -0.18
C SER A 87 -4.85 10.43 -1.34
N GLY A 88 -5.43 9.65 -2.26
CA GLY A 88 -4.74 9.08 -3.42
C GLY A 88 -4.51 7.57 -3.35
N SER A 89 -5.15 6.85 -2.41
CA SER A 89 -5.14 5.38 -2.45
C SER A 89 -5.97 4.85 -3.62
N ASN A 90 -5.48 3.78 -4.23
CA ASN A 90 -6.19 3.07 -5.30
C ASN A 90 -7.25 2.13 -4.73
N HIS A 91 -6.95 1.49 -3.59
CA HIS A 91 -7.82 0.51 -2.94
C HIS A 91 -7.87 0.75 -1.44
N CYS A 92 -8.93 0.27 -0.80
CA CYS A 92 -9.03 0.23 0.66
C CYS A 92 -9.76 -1.05 1.08
N PHE A 93 -9.11 -1.84 1.93
CA PHE A 93 -9.65 -3.08 2.49
C PHE A 93 -9.79 -3.00 4.00
N GLU A 94 -10.79 -3.70 4.53
CA GLU A 94 -10.87 -3.95 5.96
C GLU A 94 -9.87 -5.01 6.40
N LYS A 95 -9.37 -4.87 7.62
CA LYS A 95 -8.64 -5.92 8.33
C LYS A 95 -9.56 -7.12 8.59
N PRO A 96 -9.02 -8.35 8.58
CA PRO A 96 -7.63 -8.69 8.28
C PRO A 96 -7.33 -8.61 6.77
N LEU A 97 -6.09 -8.29 6.43
CA LEU A 97 -5.58 -8.51 5.08
C LEU A 97 -5.35 -10.01 4.91
N ASP A 98 -6.03 -10.61 3.94
CA ASP A 98 -5.92 -12.03 3.60
C ASP A 98 -5.30 -12.20 2.21
N GLN A 99 -4.97 -13.45 1.87
CA GLN A 99 -4.36 -13.79 0.60
C GLN A 99 -5.24 -13.38 -0.59
N ALA A 100 -6.55 -13.53 -0.50
CA ALA A 100 -7.47 -13.20 -1.59
C ALA A 100 -7.44 -11.68 -1.93
N LYS A 101 -7.39 -10.82 -0.91
CA LYS A 101 -7.24 -9.37 -1.08
C LYS A 101 -5.90 -9.00 -1.69
N VAL A 102 -4.82 -9.67 -1.29
CA VAL A 102 -3.48 -9.43 -1.87
C VAL A 102 -3.44 -9.87 -3.33
N GLU A 103 -3.98 -11.06 -3.65
CA GLU A 103 -4.07 -11.57 -5.02
C GLU A 103 -4.90 -10.65 -5.92
N GLN A 104 -6.00 -10.08 -5.42
CA GLN A 104 -6.79 -9.12 -6.17
C GLN A 104 -5.95 -7.91 -6.61
N VAL A 105 -5.19 -7.31 -5.70
CA VAL A 105 -4.33 -6.15 -6.02
C VAL A 105 -3.23 -6.53 -6.99
N LEU A 106 -2.62 -7.72 -6.81
CA LEU A 106 -1.56 -8.19 -7.70
C LEU A 106 -2.07 -8.40 -9.13
N GLN A 107 -3.27 -8.98 -9.29
CA GLN A 107 -3.91 -9.16 -10.60
C GLN A 107 -4.26 -7.83 -11.27
N GLU A 108 -4.73 -6.85 -10.49
CA GLU A 108 -5.02 -5.49 -11.00
C GLU A 108 -3.73 -4.79 -11.47
N HIS A 109 -2.63 -4.94 -10.75
CA HIS A 109 -1.32 -4.41 -11.16
C HIS A 109 -0.82 -5.05 -12.47
N GLU A 110 -0.98 -6.37 -12.64
CA GLU A 110 -0.60 -7.06 -13.88
C GLU A 110 -1.41 -6.60 -15.09
N ASN A 111 -2.73 -6.43 -14.93
CA ASN A 111 -3.61 -5.99 -16.00
C ASN A 111 -3.29 -4.58 -16.50
N PHE A 112 -2.68 -3.74 -15.65
CA PHE A 112 -2.29 -2.38 -16.02
C PHE A 112 -0.96 -2.27 -16.77
N GLY A 113 -0.20 -3.36 -16.90
CA GLY A 113 0.87 -3.48 -17.89
C GLY A 113 1.85 -2.30 -17.98
N ILE A 114 2.18 -1.68 -16.85
CA ILE A 114 3.29 -0.71 -16.75
C ILE A 114 4.63 -1.45 -16.73
#